data_AF-A0AAV4U4H2-F1
#
_entry.id   AF-A0AAV4U4H2-F1
#
_cell.length_a   1.000
_cell.length_b   1.000
_cell.length_c   1.000
_cell.angle_alpha   90.00
_cell.angle_beta   90.00
_cell.angle_gamma   90.00
#
_symmetry.space_group_name_H-M   'P 1'
#
loop_
_entity.id
_entity.type
_entity.pdbx_description
1 polymer ?
#
loop_
_entity_poly.entity_id
_entity_poly.type
_entity_poly.pdbx_seq_one_letter_code
_entity_poly.pdbx_strand_id
1 'polypeptide(L)'
;MRQLWQNVEFLFIDEISMVPYEMLCMIDSHLRQLKSPNACFGDINVLLFGDLLPPVRGHQVFRQPEHMKPATHLWRQFRLVELKQNMRQQGDTTFIDVLNALRVGELTSGHFEIFLEKVSTDTSNEFSIEKALRICPTNDQVARHKKRFSRVLRCQRFGHSKNVCRGRYTCPNSGSTDHVEQRIFPAKCASCSGDHPSNARICPQWTMEKQIQKVKARDPHTLKRRENVRLYTSHTPQF
;
A
#
# COMPACT_ATOMS: atom_id res chain seq x y z
N MET A 1 26.32 11.92 3.92
CA MET A 1 25.58 11.73 5.20
C MET A 1 25.83 12.86 6.19
N ARG A 2 27.05 13.09 6.72
CA ARG A 2 27.31 14.19 7.69
C ARG A 2 26.84 15.57 7.21
N GLN A 3 27.09 15.94 5.96
CA GLN A 3 26.64 17.22 5.39
C GLN A 3 25.11 17.39 5.35
N LEU A 4 24.34 16.31 5.21
CA LEU A 4 22.86 16.38 5.18
C LEU A 4 22.27 16.75 6.55
N TRP A 5 22.97 16.40 7.63
CA TRP A 5 22.49 16.57 9.01
C TRP A 5 23.09 17.79 9.73
N GLN A 6 24.08 18.46 9.12
CA GLN A 6 24.76 19.62 9.71
C GLN A 6 23.76 20.69 10.17
N ASN A 7 22.82 21.07 9.29
CA ASN A 7 21.88 22.16 9.54
C ASN A 7 20.47 21.71 9.97
N VAL A 8 20.29 20.42 10.31
CA VAL A 8 18.99 19.91 10.75
C VAL A 8 18.81 20.15 12.24
N GLU A 9 17.86 21.00 12.61
CA GLU A 9 17.55 21.32 14.01
C GLU A 9 16.36 20.55 14.57
N PHE A 10 15.47 20.07 13.69
CA PHE A 10 14.24 19.36 14.06
C PHE A 10 14.12 18.04 13.30
N LEU A 11 13.65 17.00 14.00
CA LEU A 11 13.28 15.71 13.43
C LEU A 11 11.82 15.40 13.79
N PHE A 12 10.99 15.25 12.76
CA PHE A 12 9.59 14.85 12.90
C PHE A 12 9.48 13.36 12.56
N ILE A 13 8.93 12.56 13.48
CA ILE A 13 8.64 11.15 13.25
C ILE A 13 7.14 10.96 13.41
N ASP A 14 6.45 10.77 12.29
CA ASP A 14 5.04 10.43 12.27
C ASP A 14 4.84 8.91 12.45
N GLU A 15 3.67 8.53 12.96
CA GLU A 15 3.30 7.15 13.29
C GLU A 15 4.33 6.39 14.14
N ILE A 16 4.83 7.06 15.19
CA ILE A 16 5.89 6.55 16.08
C ILE A 16 5.59 5.19 16.69
N SER A 17 4.31 4.81 16.80
CA SER A 17 3.92 3.54 17.39
C SER A 17 4.32 2.34 16.54
N MET A 18 4.50 2.54 15.23
CA MET A 18 5.02 1.51 14.32
C MET A 18 6.55 1.37 14.39
N VAL A 19 7.23 2.27 15.11
CA VAL A 19 8.68 2.24 15.29
C VAL A 19 9.03 1.36 16.50
N PRO A 20 9.94 0.38 16.38
CA PRO A 20 10.39 -0.39 17.54
C PRO A 20 11.28 0.44 18.47
N TYR A 21 11.30 0.12 19.77
CA TYR A 21 12.20 0.76 20.75
C TYR A 21 13.66 0.73 20.30
N GLU A 22 14.10 -0.40 19.75
CA GLU A 22 15.46 -0.59 19.26
C GLU A 22 15.79 0.36 18.11
N MET A 23 14.81 0.66 17.24
CA MET A 23 14.98 1.62 16.16
C MET A 23 15.10 3.05 16.68
N LEU A 24 14.34 3.42 17.72
CA LEU A 24 14.50 4.71 18.39
C LEU A 24 15.91 4.87 18.97
N CYS A 25 16.46 3.81 19.59
CA CYS A 25 17.84 3.80 20.07
C CYS A 25 18.88 3.92 18.94
N MET A 26 18.64 3.26 17.79
CA MET A 26 19.52 3.38 16.62
C MET A 26 19.52 4.80 16.06
N ILE A 27 18.34 5.45 15.98
CA ILE A 27 18.21 6.84 15.53
C ILE A 27 19.05 7.75 16.43
N ASP A 28 18.84 7.68 17.74
CA ASP A 28 19.58 8.46 18.73
C ASP A 28 21.11 8.23 18.63
N SER A 29 21.55 6.97 18.55
CA SER A 29 22.98 6.64 18.39
C SER A 29 23.59 7.26 17.13
N HIS A 30 22.90 7.19 15.99
CA HIS A 30 23.37 7.80 14.76
C HIS A 30 23.41 9.32 14.82
N LEU A 31 22.40 9.97 15.40
CA LEU A 31 22.40 11.43 15.52
C LEU A 31 23.51 11.93 16.44
N ARG A 32 23.79 11.20 17.53
CA ARG A 32 24.94 11.46 18.40
C ARG A 32 26.26 11.40 17.65
N GLN A 33 26.46 10.40 16.81
CA GLN A 33 27.68 10.27 15.99
C GLN A 33 27.81 11.35 14.91
N LEU A 34 26.69 11.85 14.39
CA LEU A 34 26.67 12.81 13.29
C LEU A 34 26.77 14.27 13.76
N LYS A 35 26.28 14.58 14.98
CA LYS A 35 26.20 15.95 15.52
C LYS A 35 26.94 16.09 16.85
N SER A 36 26.27 15.76 17.94
CA SER A 36 26.77 15.96 19.31
C SER A 36 26.83 14.63 20.06
N PRO A 37 28.03 14.01 20.22
CA PRO A 37 28.16 12.66 20.78
C PRO A 37 27.59 12.46 22.18
N ASN A 38 27.56 13.53 22.98
CA ASN A 38 27.17 13.51 24.39
C ASN A 38 25.73 13.97 24.65
N ALA A 39 25.02 14.49 23.65
CA ALA A 39 23.66 15.01 23.79
C ALA A 39 22.63 13.99 23.27
N CYS A 40 21.48 13.84 23.93
CA CYS A 40 20.41 12.98 23.41
C CYS A 40 20.01 13.41 21.99
N PHE A 41 19.85 12.45 21.08
CA PHE A 41 19.55 12.68 19.66
C PHE A 41 20.49 13.67 18.96
N GLY A 42 21.74 13.79 19.44
CA GLY A 42 22.72 14.69 18.83
C GLY A 42 22.34 16.17 18.91
N ASP A 43 21.61 16.58 19.95
CA ASP A 43 21.11 17.95 20.16
C ASP A 43 20.10 18.40 19.09
N ILE A 44 19.35 17.45 18.52
CA ILE A 44 18.22 17.72 17.62
C ILE A 44 16.92 17.72 18.42
N ASN A 45 16.04 18.68 18.13
CA ASN A 45 14.68 18.69 18.67
C ASN A 45 13.84 17.62 17.97
N VAL A 46 13.47 16.56 18.70
CA VAL A 46 12.70 15.45 18.14
C VAL A 46 11.23 15.56 18.53
N LEU A 47 10.34 15.62 17.54
CA LEU A 47 8.90 15.62 17.70
C LEU A 47 8.33 14.31 17.17
N LEU A 48 7.57 13.62 18.02
CA LEU A 48 6.98 12.31 17.73
C LEU A 48 5.46 12.44 17.66
N PHE A 49 4.87 11.91 16.60
CA PHE A 49 3.43 11.91 16.36
C PHE A 49 2.96 10.47 16.12
N GLY A 50 1.71 10.17 16.47
CA GLY A 50 1.10 8.88 16.20
C GLY A 50 0.12 8.45 17.28
N ASP A 51 -0.79 7.55 16.91
CA ASP A 51 -1.65 6.82 17.84
C ASP A 51 -0.92 5.56 18.34
N LEU A 52 -1.32 4.96 19.47
CA LEU A 52 -0.54 3.88 20.12
C LEU A 52 -0.75 2.46 19.53
N LEU A 53 -0.75 2.31 18.20
CA LEU A 53 -0.81 0.99 17.56
C LEU A 53 0.52 0.22 17.71
N PRO A 54 0.52 -1.10 17.98
CA PRO A 54 1.76 -1.85 18.14
C PRO A 54 2.57 -1.94 16.82
N PRO A 55 3.91 -1.97 16.90
CA PRO A 55 4.74 -2.19 15.72
C PRO A 55 4.55 -3.61 15.17
N VAL A 56 4.81 -3.78 13.86
CA VAL A 56 4.68 -5.09 13.20
C VAL A 56 5.62 -6.14 13.80
N ARG A 57 6.81 -5.71 14.24
CA ARG A 57 7.83 -6.54 14.91
C ARG A 57 8.60 -5.67 15.91
N GLY A 58 9.10 -6.29 16.98
CA GLY A 58 9.91 -5.62 18.00
C GLY A 58 9.07 -5.07 19.16
N HIS A 59 9.73 -4.34 20.06
CA HIS A 59 9.09 -3.81 21.25
C HIS A 59 8.48 -2.44 20.96
N GLN A 60 7.32 -2.15 21.56
CA GLN A 60 6.74 -0.80 21.50
C GLN A 60 7.74 0.23 22.03
N VAL A 61 7.74 1.44 21.47
CA VAL A 61 8.65 2.53 21.85
C VAL A 61 8.68 2.89 23.32
N PHE A 62 7.67 2.50 24.12
CA PHE A 62 7.62 2.73 25.56
C PHE A 62 8.03 1.51 26.40
N ARG A 63 8.45 0.41 25.76
CA ARG A 63 8.91 -0.82 26.43
C ARG A 63 10.37 -1.11 26.09
N GLN A 64 11.27 -0.73 26.98
CA GLN A 64 12.68 -1.10 26.87
C GLN A 64 12.88 -2.62 27.07
N PRO A 65 13.57 -3.32 26.16
CA PRO A 65 13.92 -4.73 26.32
C PRO A 65 14.84 -4.98 27.52
N GLU A 66 14.72 -6.14 28.18
CA GLU A 66 15.54 -6.48 29.36
C GLU A 66 17.04 -6.46 29.08
N HIS A 67 17.48 -6.95 27.92
CA HIS A 67 18.90 -6.97 27.52
C HIS A 67 19.50 -5.57 27.30
N MET A 68 18.69 -4.52 27.22
CA MET A 68 19.15 -3.12 27.11
C MET A 68 19.18 -2.40 28.46
N LYS A 69 18.70 -3.02 29.55
CA LYS A 69 18.84 -2.46 30.89
C LYS A 69 20.28 -2.69 31.40
N PRO A 70 20.84 -1.77 32.21
CA PRO A 70 20.21 -0.61 32.84
C PRO A 70 20.37 0.71 32.06
N ALA A 71 20.56 0.67 30.73
CA ALA A 71 20.74 1.89 29.96
C ALA A 71 19.53 2.84 30.09
N THR A 72 19.77 4.14 29.89
CA THR A 72 18.73 5.17 29.95
C THR A 72 17.55 4.84 29.03
N HIS A 73 16.34 4.92 29.59
CA HIS A 73 15.11 4.68 28.84
C HIS A 73 14.75 5.90 27.98
N LEU A 74 15.03 5.85 26.67
CA LEU A 74 14.90 7.02 25.78
C LEU A 74 13.49 7.60 25.75
N TRP A 75 12.46 6.76 25.72
CA TRP A 75 11.07 7.22 25.72
C TRP A 75 10.72 8.12 26.91
N ARG A 76 11.34 7.90 28.08
CA ARG A 76 11.08 8.67 29.29
C ARG A 76 11.64 10.09 29.23
N GLN A 77 12.47 10.39 28.22
CA GLN A 77 13.01 11.73 27.98
C GLN A 77 12.02 12.63 27.23
N PHE A 78 10.96 12.05 26.64
CA PHE A 78 9.96 12.81 25.89
C PHE A 78 8.85 13.33 26.80
N ARG A 79 8.34 14.52 26.46
CA ARG A 79 7.13 15.08 27.05
C ARG A 79 5.92 14.66 26.24
N LEU A 80 4.96 14.00 26.90
CA LEU A 80 3.68 13.65 26.27
C LEU A 80 2.76 14.87 26.20
N VAL A 81 2.18 15.09 25.03
CA VAL A 81 1.10 16.06 24.80
C VAL A 81 -0.04 15.33 24.09
N GLU A 82 -1.21 15.28 24.73
CA GLU A 82 -2.40 14.65 24.16
C GLU A 82 -3.28 15.69 23.47
N LEU A 83 -3.62 15.46 22.21
CA LEU A 83 -4.58 16.26 21.46
C LEU A 83 -5.99 15.69 21.63
N LYS A 84 -6.90 16.47 22.22
CA LYS A 84 -8.27 16.02 22.54
C LYS A 84 -9.30 16.31 21.44
N GLN A 85 -9.00 17.27 20.57
CA GLN A 85 -9.94 17.71 19.55
C GLN A 85 -9.65 17.03 18.21
N ASN A 86 -10.58 16.20 17.75
CA ASN A 86 -10.51 15.59 16.42
C ASN A 86 -11.10 16.55 15.36
N MET A 87 -10.27 16.88 14.36
CA MET A 87 -10.64 17.81 13.29
C MET A 87 -11.08 17.11 11.99
N ARG A 88 -10.96 15.77 11.89
CA ARG A 88 -11.18 15.02 10.65
C ARG A 88 -12.67 14.79 10.35
N GLN A 89 -13.49 14.59 11.38
CA GLN A 89 -14.94 14.34 11.25
C GLN A 89 -15.80 15.52 11.74
N GLN A 90 -15.30 16.75 11.63
CA GLN A 90 -16.03 17.93 12.13
C GLN A 90 -17.44 18.03 11.55
N GLY A 91 -18.44 18.15 12.43
CA GLY A 91 -19.85 18.30 12.07
C GLY A 91 -20.67 17.01 12.15
N ASP A 92 -20.04 15.83 12.27
CA ASP A 92 -20.73 14.54 12.42
C ASP A 92 -20.46 13.93 13.81
N THR A 93 -21.23 14.38 14.80
CA THR A 93 -21.09 13.93 16.20
C THR A 93 -21.37 12.44 16.34
N THR A 94 -22.31 11.90 15.57
CA THR A 94 -22.66 10.48 15.56
C THR A 94 -21.48 9.62 15.11
N PHE A 95 -20.80 10.02 14.03
CA PHE A 95 -19.65 9.27 13.54
C PHE A 95 -18.44 9.41 14.47
N ILE A 96 -18.24 10.58 15.09
CA ILE A 96 -17.19 10.78 16.11
C ILE A 96 -17.40 9.83 17.30
N ASP A 97 -18.63 9.73 17.83
CA ASP A 97 -18.94 8.84 18.95
C ASP A 97 -18.69 7.38 18.61
N VAL A 98 -19.13 6.94 17.42
CA VAL A 98 -18.88 5.57 16.95
C VAL A 98 -17.38 5.27 16.84
N LEU A 99 -16.57 6.20 16.31
CA LEU A 99 -15.12 6.03 16.19
C LEU A 99 -14.41 6.03 17.55
N ASN A 100 -14.85 6.87 18.50
CA ASN A 100 -14.30 6.91 19.85
C ASN A 100 -14.62 5.61 20.61
N ALA A 101 -15.86 5.12 20.52
CA ALA A 101 -16.27 3.84 21.09
C ALA A 101 -15.46 2.68 20.48
N LEU A 102 -15.24 2.71 19.16
CA LEU A 102 -14.38 1.72 18.48
C LEU A 102 -12.92 1.78 18.96
N ARG A 103 -12.38 2.99 19.20
CA ARG A 103 -10.99 3.20 19.68
C ARG A 103 -10.74 2.54 21.03
N VAL A 104 -11.72 2.57 21.94
CA VAL A 104 -11.62 1.98 23.29
C VAL A 104 -12.20 0.55 23.37
N GLY A 105 -12.90 0.09 22.34
CA GLY A 105 -13.51 -1.24 22.27
C GLY A 105 -14.88 -1.35 22.93
N GLU A 106 -15.56 -0.24 23.20
CA GLU A 106 -16.85 -0.17 23.90
C GLU A 106 -18.01 0.10 22.91
N LEU A 107 -18.15 -0.76 21.90
CA LEU A 107 -19.25 -0.65 20.93
C LEU A 107 -20.58 -1.12 21.52
N THR A 108 -21.64 -0.32 21.33
CA THR A 108 -23.01 -0.65 21.72
C THR A 108 -23.79 -1.21 20.51
N SER A 109 -24.95 -1.81 20.76
CA SER A 109 -25.84 -2.26 19.68
C SER A 109 -26.24 -1.14 18.72
N GLY A 110 -26.49 0.07 19.23
CA GLY A 110 -26.77 1.24 18.40
C GLY A 110 -25.60 1.65 17.50
N HIS A 111 -24.36 1.49 17.96
CA HIS A 111 -23.19 1.72 17.10
C HIS A 111 -23.12 0.72 15.93
N PHE A 112 -23.49 -0.55 16.17
CA PHE A 112 -23.53 -1.57 15.12
C PHE A 112 -24.61 -1.31 14.07
N GLU A 113 -25.79 -0.85 14.48
CA GLU A 113 -26.87 -0.48 13.56
C GLU A 113 -26.40 0.59 12.57
N ILE A 114 -25.73 1.64 13.06
CA ILE A 114 -25.14 2.69 12.22
C ILE A 114 -24.16 2.10 11.21
N PHE A 115 -23.28 1.16 11.60
CA PHE A 115 -22.36 0.55 10.66
C PHE A 115 -23.06 -0.30 9.59
N LEU A 116 -24.08 -1.05 9.99
CA LEU A 116 -24.84 -1.93 9.09
C LEU A 116 -25.63 -1.11 8.05
N GLU A 117 -26.18 0.03 8.42
CA GLU A 117 -26.83 0.96 7.49
C GLU A 117 -25.88 1.52 6.42
N LYS A 118 -24.59 1.65 6.75
CA LYS A 118 -23.56 2.14 5.82
C LYS A 118 -23.03 1.06 4.88
N VAL A 119 -23.51 -0.18 5.00
CA VAL A 119 -23.17 -1.26 4.06
C VAL A 119 -23.86 -0.98 2.73
N SER A 120 -23.11 -0.40 1.78
CA SER A 120 -23.65 -0.17 0.43
C SER A 120 -23.91 -1.48 -0.29
N THR A 121 -25.18 -1.73 -0.62
CA THR A 121 -25.60 -2.80 -1.54
C THR A 121 -25.47 -2.36 -3.00
N ASP A 122 -25.44 -1.05 -3.24
CA ASP A 122 -25.36 -0.48 -4.57
C ASP A 122 -23.91 -0.33 -5.02
N THR A 123 -23.62 -0.86 -6.20
CA THR A 123 -22.26 -0.93 -6.77
C THR A 123 -22.10 -0.08 -8.02
N SER A 124 -23.03 0.85 -8.23
CA SER A 124 -23.05 1.77 -9.36
C SER A 124 -22.27 3.06 -9.02
N ASN A 125 -21.67 3.68 -10.03
CA ASN A 125 -20.97 4.98 -9.97
C ASN A 125 -19.65 5.01 -9.16
N GLU A 126 -19.35 6.09 -8.43
CA GLU A 126 -18.03 6.39 -7.85
C GLU A 126 -17.61 5.40 -6.75
N PHE A 127 -18.60 4.85 -6.03
CA PHE A 127 -18.42 3.79 -5.03
C PHE A 127 -18.54 2.39 -5.62
N SER A 128 -18.56 2.27 -6.95
CA SER A 128 -18.52 0.96 -7.60
C SER A 128 -17.35 0.15 -7.07
N ILE A 129 -17.60 -1.16 -6.87
CA ILE A 129 -16.65 -2.10 -6.26
C ILE A 129 -15.26 -2.05 -6.90
N GLU A 130 -15.22 -1.66 -8.17
CA GLU A 130 -14.04 -1.58 -9.02
C GLU A 130 -13.29 -0.24 -8.95
N LYS A 131 -13.91 0.83 -8.45
CA LYS A 131 -13.32 2.18 -8.37
C LYS A 131 -12.94 2.60 -6.94
N ALA A 132 -13.69 2.16 -5.93
CA ALA A 132 -13.45 2.54 -4.54
C ALA A 132 -12.13 1.96 -3.99
N LEU A 133 -11.43 2.74 -3.16
CA LEU A 133 -10.29 2.25 -2.38
C LEU A 133 -10.78 1.16 -1.41
N ARG A 134 -10.09 0.01 -1.44
CA ARG A 134 -10.37 -1.11 -0.53
C ARG A 134 -9.23 -1.32 0.43
N ILE A 135 -9.54 -1.20 1.72
CA ILE A 135 -8.66 -1.60 2.80
C ILE A 135 -8.94 -3.08 3.08
N CYS A 136 -7.90 -3.91 3.14
CA CYS A 136 -8.02 -5.33 3.42
C CYS A 136 -7.12 -5.72 4.59
N PRO A 137 -7.58 -6.61 5.49
CA PRO A 137 -6.77 -7.11 6.59
C PRO A 137 -5.43 -7.76 6.20
N THR A 138 -5.34 -8.42 5.05
CA THR A 138 -4.13 -9.15 4.65
C THR A 138 -3.65 -8.84 3.23
N ASN A 139 -2.32 -8.94 3.04
CA ASN A 139 -1.69 -8.79 1.73
C ASN A 139 -2.18 -9.83 0.71
N ASP A 140 -2.56 -11.04 1.16
CA ASP A 140 -3.14 -12.05 0.27
C ASP A 140 -4.52 -11.61 -0.27
N GLN A 141 -5.38 -11.04 0.59
CA GLN A 141 -6.66 -10.49 0.14
C GLN A 141 -6.47 -9.32 -0.83
N VAL A 142 -5.50 -8.43 -0.54
CA VAL A 142 -5.10 -7.36 -1.48
C VAL A 142 -4.65 -7.96 -2.82
N ALA A 143 -3.80 -8.99 -2.79
CA ALA A 143 -3.28 -9.65 -3.99
C ALA A 143 -4.40 -10.34 -4.79
N ARG A 144 -5.34 -11.01 -4.13
CA ARG A 144 -6.52 -11.61 -4.76
C ARG A 144 -7.39 -10.56 -5.43
N HIS A 145 -7.62 -9.43 -4.77
CA HIS A 145 -8.36 -8.31 -5.35
C HIS A 145 -7.64 -7.73 -6.57
N LYS A 146 -6.32 -7.50 -6.48
CA LYS A 146 -5.49 -7.05 -7.61
C LYS A 146 -5.47 -8.04 -8.78
N LYS A 147 -5.40 -9.35 -8.53
CA LYS A 147 -5.41 -10.42 -9.56
C LYS A 147 -6.72 -10.47 -10.36
N ARG A 148 -7.84 -10.01 -9.79
CA ARG A 148 -9.13 -9.89 -10.50
C ARG A 148 -9.08 -8.92 -11.68
N PHE A 149 -8.05 -8.07 -11.78
CA PHE A 149 -7.77 -7.17 -12.91
C PHE A 149 -6.77 -7.74 -13.95
N SER A 150 -6.48 -9.05 -13.91
CA SER A 150 -5.60 -9.76 -14.86
C SER A 150 -6.24 -9.97 -16.26
N ARG A 151 -5.48 -10.50 -17.23
CA ARG A 151 -5.89 -10.66 -18.64
C ARG A 151 -7.32 -11.20 -18.73
N VAL A 152 -8.21 -10.44 -19.36
CA VAL A 152 -9.59 -10.88 -19.54
C VAL A 152 -9.64 -11.90 -20.65
N LEU A 153 -9.98 -13.14 -20.31
CA LEU A 153 -10.06 -14.25 -21.26
C LEU A 153 -11.03 -14.00 -22.43
N ARG A 154 -12.03 -13.14 -22.23
CA ARG A 154 -12.98 -12.80 -23.30
C ARG A 154 -12.28 -12.07 -24.45
N CYS A 155 -11.57 -10.97 -24.18
CA CYS A 155 -10.97 -10.12 -25.21
C CYS A 155 -9.44 -10.26 -25.31
N GLN A 156 -8.84 -11.14 -24.50
CA GLN A 156 -7.40 -11.37 -24.36
C GLN A 156 -6.57 -10.13 -23.96
N ARG A 157 -7.21 -9.02 -23.56
CA ARG A 157 -6.55 -7.76 -23.17
C ARG A 157 -6.35 -7.66 -21.66
N PHE A 158 -5.38 -6.85 -21.25
CA PHE A 158 -5.02 -6.62 -19.85
C PHE A 158 -5.60 -5.31 -19.29
N GLY A 159 -5.86 -5.29 -17.98
CA GLY A 159 -6.14 -4.05 -17.24
C GLY A 159 -7.61 -3.68 -17.13
N HIS A 160 -8.51 -4.65 -17.26
CA HIS A 160 -9.93 -4.52 -16.90
C HIS A 160 -10.46 -5.89 -16.43
N SER A 161 -11.68 -5.93 -15.88
CA SER A 161 -12.31 -7.17 -15.41
C SER A 161 -13.13 -7.85 -16.51
N LYS A 162 -13.50 -9.13 -16.32
CA LYS A 162 -14.42 -9.85 -17.22
C LYS A 162 -15.77 -9.12 -17.36
N ASN A 163 -16.23 -8.45 -16.30
CA ASN A 163 -17.55 -7.85 -16.23
C ASN A 163 -17.63 -6.48 -16.92
N VAL A 164 -16.52 -5.75 -16.98
CA VAL A 164 -16.43 -4.45 -17.70
C VAL A 164 -15.83 -4.60 -19.10
N CYS A 165 -15.53 -5.83 -19.51
CA CYS A 165 -15.06 -6.14 -20.85
C CYS A 165 -16.14 -5.87 -21.89
N ARG A 166 -16.05 -4.70 -22.52
CA ARG A 166 -16.80 -4.33 -23.74
C ARG A 166 -16.16 -4.90 -25.02
N GLY A 167 -15.03 -5.58 -24.89
CA GLY A 167 -14.36 -6.24 -26.02
C GLY A 167 -15.15 -7.44 -26.52
N ARG A 168 -15.11 -7.67 -27.85
CA ARG A 168 -15.60 -8.90 -28.46
C ARG A 168 -14.79 -10.09 -27.97
N TYR A 169 -15.39 -11.28 -28.07
CA TYR A 169 -14.65 -12.50 -27.82
C TYR A 169 -13.47 -12.59 -28.81
N THR A 170 -12.28 -12.90 -28.33
CA THR A 170 -11.05 -13.02 -29.12
C THR A 170 -10.46 -14.39 -28.87
N CYS A 171 -10.37 -15.19 -29.93
CA CYS A 171 -9.84 -16.54 -29.85
C CYS A 171 -8.40 -16.52 -29.32
N PRO A 172 -8.09 -17.31 -28.28
CA PRO A 172 -6.75 -17.36 -27.72
C PRO A 172 -5.72 -17.90 -28.73
N ASN A 173 -6.13 -18.75 -29.67
CA ASN A 173 -5.22 -19.41 -30.61
C ASN A 173 -5.02 -18.67 -31.92
N SER A 174 -5.86 -17.70 -32.28
CA SER A 174 -5.75 -17.00 -33.57
C SER A 174 -5.81 -15.48 -33.46
N GLY A 175 -6.26 -14.96 -32.31
CA GLY A 175 -6.54 -13.55 -32.14
C GLY A 175 -7.73 -13.03 -32.95
N SER A 176 -8.44 -13.89 -33.68
CA SER A 176 -9.64 -13.54 -34.45
C SER A 176 -10.87 -13.44 -33.55
N THR A 177 -11.82 -12.62 -33.97
CA THR A 177 -13.15 -12.48 -33.34
C THR A 177 -14.23 -13.30 -34.05
N ASP A 178 -13.87 -14.02 -35.11
CA ASP A 178 -14.80 -14.66 -36.05
C ASP A 178 -15.22 -16.05 -35.58
N HIS A 179 -14.53 -16.59 -34.57
CA HIS A 179 -14.83 -17.88 -33.95
C HIS A 179 -14.55 -17.85 -32.46
N VAL A 180 -15.22 -18.74 -31.73
CA VAL A 180 -15.12 -18.82 -30.26
C VAL A 180 -14.00 -19.77 -29.85
N GLU A 181 -14.02 -21.03 -30.26
CA GLU A 181 -12.92 -21.96 -29.95
C GLU A 181 -12.69 -22.89 -31.12
N GLN A 182 -11.63 -22.62 -31.88
CA GLN A 182 -11.11 -23.54 -32.88
C GLN A 182 -9.64 -23.81 -32.57
N ARG A 183 -9.22 -25.08 -32.65
CA ARG A 183 -7.81 -25.47 -32.56
C ARG A 183 -7.13 -25.13 -33.89
N ILE A 184 -6.89 -23.84 -34.08
CA ILE A 184 -6.19 -23.32 -35.26
C ILE A 184 -4.70 -23.40 -35.01
N PHE A 185 -3.99 -24.03 -35.95
CA PHE A 185 -2.53 -24.11 -35.98
C PHE A 185 -2.02 -23.59 -37.34
N PRO A 186 -0.92 -22.83 -37.35
CA PRO A 186 -0.15 -22.36 -36.19
C PRO A 186 -0.92 -21.30 -35.38
N ALA A 187 -0.81 -21.37 -34.05
CA ALA A 187 -1.51 -20.46 -33.18
C ALA A 187 -0.87 -19.07 -33.23
N LYS A 188 -1.67 -18.01 -33.36
CA LYS A 188 -1.21 -16.61 -33.36
C LYS A 188 -1.72 -15.84 -32.15
N CYS A 189 -0.80 -15.19 -31.45
CA CYS A 189 -1.09 -14.43 -30.24
C CYS A 189 -1.84 -13.12 -30.57
N ALA A 190 -2.98 -12.89 -29.94
CA ALA A 190 -3.76 -11.66 -30.08
C ALA A 190 -3.04 -10.39 -29.57
N SER A 191 -1.96 -10.54 -28.80
CA SER A 191 -1.27 -9.42 -28.14
C SER A 191 0.07 -9.07 -28.77
N CYS A 192 0.83 -10.06 -29.26
CA CYS A 192 2.16 -9.84 -29.85
C CYS A 192 2.31 -10.43 -31.25
N SER A 193 1.25 -11.03 -31.80
CA SER A 193 1.22 -11.65 -33.13
C SER A 193 2.21 -12.81 -33.36
N GLY A 194 2.86 -13.31 -32.31
CA GLY A 194 3.81 -14.44 -32.39
C GLY A 194 3.12 -15.80 -32.49
N ASP A 195 3.89 -16.82 -32.89
CA ASP A 195 3.45 -18.21 -33.12
C ASP A 195 3.22 -18.99 -31.81
N HIS A 196 2.32 -18.48 -30.98
CA HIS A 196 1.87 -19.12 -29.75
C HIS A 196 0.47 -18.62 -29.37
N PRO A 197 -0.29 -19.37 -28.56
CA PRO A 197 -1.58 -18.89 -28.08
C PRO A 197 -1.42 -17.70 -27.12
N SER A 198 -2.48 -16.91 -26.98
CA SER A 198 -2.53 -15.66 -26.21
C SER A 198 -2.36 -15.86 -24.71
N ASN A 199 -2.60 -17.07 -24.21
CA ASN A 199 -2.38 -17.47 -22.82
C ASN A 199 -0.97 -18.01 -22.54
N ALA A 200 -0.11 -18.14 -23.56
CA ALA A 200 1.23 -18.68 -23.39
C ALA A 200 2.11 -17.76 -22.52
N ARG A 201 2.81 -18.36 -21.56
CA ARG A 201 3.73 -17.63 -20.64
C ARG A 201 5.00 -17.13 -21.33
N ILE A 202 5.28 -17.61 -22.53
CA ILE A 202 6.37 -17.16 -23.39
C ILE A 202 6.07 -15.84 -24.11
N CYS A 203 4.82 -15.35 -24.06
CA CYS A 203 4.43 -14.12 -24.72
C CYS A 203 5.19 -12.90 -24.17
N PRO A 204 5.93 -12.14 -25.00
CA PRO A 204 6.70 -10.98 -24.54
C PRO A 204 5.80 -9.89 -23.91
N GLN A 205 4.57 -9.73 -24.42
CA GLN A 205 3.59 -8.79 -23.85
C GLN A 205 3.09 -9.23 -22.46
N TRP A 206 3.00 -10.53 -22.20
CA TRP A 206 2.68 -11.05 -20.87
C TRP A 206 3.81 -10.80 -19.88
N THR A 207 5.05 -11.03 -20.31
CA THR A 207 6.24 -10.77 -19.50
C THR A 207 6.35 -9.28 -19.16
N MET A 208 6.18 -8.41 -20.15
CA MET A 208 6.16 -6.96 -19.97
C MET A 208 5.08 -6.54 -18.95
N GLU A 209 3.85 -7.02 -19.08
CA GLU A 209 2.78 -6.65 -18.14
C GLU A 209 3.02 -7.14 -16.72
N LYS A 210 3.67 -8.30 -16.55
CA LYS A 210 4.11 -8.74 -15.22
C LYS A 210 5.15 -7.81 -14.62
N GLN A 211 6.05 -7.24 -15.41
CA GLN A 211 7.05 -6.29 -14.91
C GLN A 211 6.40 -4.94 -14.58
N ILE A 212 5.49 -4.44 -15.41
CA ILE A 212 4.68 -3.24 -15.13
C ILE A 212 3.91 -3.39 -13.81
N GLN A 213 3.32 -4.57 -13.55
CA GLN A 213 2.64 -4.84 -12.28
C GLN A 213 3.60 -4.87 -11.08
N LYS A 214 4.84 -5.34 -11.25
CA LYS A 214 5.86 -5.30 -10.19
C LYS A 214 6.31 -3.87 -9.90
N VAL A 215 6.48 -3.03 -10.93
CA VAL A 215 6.77 -1.60 -10.78
C VAL A 215 5.64 -0.90 -10.01
N LYS A 216 4.39 -1.12 -10.42
CA LYS A 216 3.20 -0.60 -9.72
C LYS A 216 3.05 -1.14 -8.28
N ALA A 217 3.56 -2.33 -7.98
CA ALA A 217 3.55 -2.88 -6.63
C ALA A 217 4.62 -2.26 -5.72
N ARG A 218 5.72 -1.76 -6.28
CA ARG A 218 6.78 -1.06 -5.56
C ARG A 218 6.44 0.40 -5.28
N ASP A 219 5.72 1.04 -6.21
CA ASP A 219 5.24 2.40 -6.05
C ASP A 219 3.75 2.51 -6.47
N PRO A 220 2.81 2.37 -5.50
CA PRO A 220 1.37 2.36 -5.78
C PRO A 220 0.77 3.73 -6.13
N HIS A 221 1.45 4.83 -5.79
CA HIS A 221 0.84 6.17 -5.73
C HIS A 221 1.13 7.07 -6.93
N THR A 222 2.12 6.79 -7.77
CA THR A 222 2.71 7.89 -8.56
C THR A 222 2.54 7.78 -10.06
N LEU A 223 2.07 6.66 -10.63
CA LEU A 223 2.21 6.46 -12.08
C LEU A 223 0.94 5.92 -12.74
N LYS A 224 0.40 6.71 -13.68
CA LYS A 224 -0.58 6.23 -14.66
C LYS A 224 0.07 5.10 -15.46
N ARG A 225 -0.73 4.17 -16.01
CA ARG A 225 -0.21 3.00 -16.77
C ARG A 225 0.83 3.40 -17.82
N ARG A 226 0.61 4.53 -18.52
CA ARG A 226 1.56 5.09 -19.51
C ARG A 226 2.94 5.39 -18.93
N GLU A 227 3.01 5.88 -17.71
CA GLU A 227 4.29 6.20 -17.05
C GLU A 227 4.97 4.93 -16.54
N ASN A 228 4.21 3.93 -16.06
CA ASN A 228 4.77 2.62 -15.72
C ASN A 228 5.35 1.90 -16.95
N VAL A 229 4.70 2.03 -18.12
CA VAL A 229 5.23 1.53 -19.39
C VAL A 229 6.53 2.27 -19.75
N ARG A 230 6.56 3.60 -19.62
CA ARG A 230 7.77 4.42 -19.89
C ARG A 230 8.95 4.04 -19.00
N LEU A 231 8.72 3.86 -17.70
CA LEU A 231 9.76 3.42 -16.76
C LEU A 231 10.25 2.01 -17.06
N TYR A 232 9.37 1.08 -17.45
CA TYR A 232 9.81 -0.22 -17.92
C TYR A 232 10.70 -0.09 -19.16
N THR A 233 10.25 0.66 -20.18
CA THR A 233 11.03 0.84 -21.42
C THR A 233 12.35 1.57 -21.22
N SER A 234 12.49 2.44 -20.22
CA SER A 234 13.74 3.14 -19.93
C SER A 234 14.77 2.27 -19.19
N HIS A 235 14.33 1.20 -18.52
CA HIS A 235 15.19 0.28 -17.77
C HIS A 235 15.45 -1.04 -18.50
N THR A 236 14.90 -1.23 -19.70
CA THR A 236 15.11 -2.43 -20.52
C THR A 236 16.06 -2.05 -21.66
N PRO A 237 17.26 -2.67 -21.78
CA PRO A 237 18.13 -2.42 -22.92
C PRO A 237 17.41 -2.79 -24.22
N GLN A 238 17.43 -1.90 -25.21
CA GLN A 238 16.96 -2.22 -26.55
C GLN A 238 17.99 -3.15 -27.19
N PHE A 239 17.56 -4.36 -27.54
CA PHE A 239 18.29 -5.26 -28.45
C PHE A 239 17.79 -5.02 -29.88
#